data_AF-A0A821SCB4-F1
#
_entry.id   AF-A0A821SCB4-F1
#
_cell.length_a   1.000
_cell.length_b   1.000
_cell.length_c   1.000
_cell.angle_alpha   90.00
_cell.angle_beta   90.00
_cell.angle_gamma   90.00
#
_symmetry.space_group_name_H-M   'P 1'
#
loop_
_entity.id
_entity.type
_entity.pdbx_description
1 polymer ?
#
loop_
_entity_poly.entity_id
_entity_poly.type
_entity_poly.pdbx_seq_one_letter_code
_entity_poly.pdbx_strand_id
1 'polypeptide(L)'
;MADQSSESLSPVKFELDGNKFLSIRLSPQTFVANARKEIGKRRSLENGQLFIDKEGYPIGLMDETSTRLEELMLDNNVVKMQTQTSTGI
;
A
#
# COMPACT_ATOMS: atom_id res chain seq x y z
N MET A 1 13.01 -13.50 -29.66
CA MET A 1 12.88 -12.40 -28.68
C MET A 1 11.66 -12.71 -27.83
N ALA A 2 11.85 -13.32 -26.67
CA ALA A 2 10.80 -13.49 -25.67
C ALA A 2 11.50 -13.84 -24.36
N ASP A 3 11.61 -12.87 -23.46
CA ASP A 3 11.55 -13.16 -22.04
C ASP A 3 10.94 -11.90 -21.43
N GLN A 4 9.62 -11.86 -21.51
CA GLN A 4 8.84 -10.91 -20.73
C GLN A 4 9.22 -11.18 -19.29
N SER A 5 9.98 -10.26 -18.69
CA SER A 5 10.29 -10.25 -17.28
C SER A 5 9.00 -10.58 -16.54
N SER A 6 8.90 -11.82 -16.08
CA SER A 6 7.72 -12.30 -15.38
C SER A 6 7.78 -11.65 -14.02
N GLU A 7 7.39 -10.38 -13.95
CA GLU A 7 7.17 -9.69 -12.69
C GLU A 7 6.24 -10.60 -11.89
N SER A 8 6.82 -11.25 -10.88
CA SER A 8 6.13 -12.25 -10.09
C SER A 8 5.16 -11.52 -9.18
N LEU A 9 3.96 -11.26 -9.71
CA LEU A 9 2.88 -10.63 -8.98
C LEU A 9 2.56 -11.49 -7.76
N SER A 10 2.73 -10.90 -6.59
CA SER A 10 2.49 -11.58 -5.32
C SER A 10 1.24 -11.01 -4.66
N PRO A 11 0.46 -11.82 -3.92
CA PRO A 11 -0.68 -11.30 -3.17
C PRO A 11 -0.17 -10.39 -2.05
N VAL A 12 -0.43 -9.09 -2.17
CA VAL A 12 -0.19 -8.08 -1.14
C VAL A 12 -1.49 -7.87 -0.37
N LYS A 13 -1.42 -7.88 0.96
CA LYS A 13 -2.56 -7.66 1.85
C LYS A 13 -2.47 -6.25 2.44
N PHE A 14 -3.44 -5.41 2.15
CA PHE A 14 -3.55 -4.07 2.70
C PHE A 14 -4.46 -4.11 3.92
N GLU A 15 -3.91 -3.89 5.11
CA GLU A 15 -4.62 -3.81 6.38
C GLU A 15 -4.97 -2.35 6.67
N LEU A 16 -6.25 -2.00 6.67
CA LEU A 16 -6.72 -0.69 7.07
C LEU A 16 -7.27 -0.71 8.49
N ASP A 17 -6.73 0.18 9.34
CA ASP A 17 -7.17 0.43 10.72
C ASP A 17 -7.29 -0.88 11.54
N GLY A 18 -6.40 -1.85 11.29
CA GLY A 18 -6.33 -3.13 11.99
C GLY A 18 -7.47 -4.13 11.73
N ASN A 19 -8.51 -3.73 10.99
CA ASN A 19 -9.75 -4.53 10.87
C ASN A 19 -10.12 -4.93 9.44
N LYS A 20 -9.59 -4.25 8.42
CA LYS A 20 -10.00 -4.48 7.02
C LYS A 20 -8.83 -4.89 6.16
N PHE A 21 -8.83 -6.14 5.69
CA PHE A 21 -7.84 -6.64 4.74
C PHE A 21 -8.37 -6.56 3.31
N LEU A 22 -7.59 -5.96 2.42
CA LEU A 22 -7.80 -6.03 0.98
C LEU A 22 -6.61 -6.73 0.35
N SER A 23 -6.85 -7.84 -0.37
CA SER A 23 -5.77 -8.52 -1.08
C SER A 23 -5.75 -8.15 -2.57
N ILE A 24 -4.61 -7.66 -3.05
CA ILE A 24 -4.38 -7.32 -4.46
C ILE A 24 -3.07 -7.97 -4.91
N ARG A 25 -3.06 -8.56 -6.10
CA ARG A 25 -1.83 -9.08 -6.70
C ARG A 25 -1.05 -7.92 -7.32
N LEU A 26 0.08 -7.57 -6.71
CA LEU A 26 0.96 -6.49 -7.15
C LEU A 26 2.41 -6.99 -7.08
N SER A 27 3.28 -6.37 -7.88
CA SER A 27 4.72 -6.59 -7.78
C SER A 27 5.24 -5.85 -6.53
N PRO A 28 6.09 -6.44 -5.67
CA PRO A 28 6.68 -5.73 -4.53
C PRO A 28 7.45 -4.47 -4.92
N GLN A 29 7.94 -4.42 -6.16
CA GLN A 29 8.64 -3.26 -6.73
C GLN A 29 7.67 -2.15 -7.18
N THR A 30 6.35 -2.37 -7.10
CA THR A 30 5.34 -1.38 -7.45
C THR A 30 5.41 -0.21 -6.47
N PHE A 31 5.37 1.01 -6.99
CA PHE A 31 5.28 2.22 -6.17
C PHE A 31 3.97 2.28 -5.40
N VAL A 32 4.03 2.84 -4.20
CA VAL A 32 2.87 2.99 -3.30
C VAL A 32 1.77 3.81 -3.95
N ALA A 33 2.13 4.88 -4.67
CA ALA A 33 1.16 5.70 -5.40
C ALA A 33 0.36 4.90 -6.44
N ASN A 34 0.99 3.88 -7.06
CA ASN A 34 0.30 2.98 -7.98
C ASN A 34 -0.56 1.97 -7.22
N ALA A 35 -0.07 1.42 -6.11
CA ALA A 35 -0.86 0.56 -5.24
C ALA A 35 -2.13 1.27 -4.72
N ARG A 36 -2.02 2.54 -4.33
CA ARG A 36 -3.16 3.38 -3.93
C ARG A 36 -4.23 3.46 -5.01
N LYS A 37 -3.82 3.68 -6.27
CA LYS A 37 -4.76 3.71 -7.40
C LYS A 37 -5.47 2.37 -7.57
N GLU A 38 -4.74 1.26 -7.47
CA GLU A 38 -5.31 -0.09 -7.58
C GLU A 38 -6.28 -0.42 -6.45
N ILE A 39 -5.97 0.02 -5.22
CA ILE A 39 -6.89 -0.07 -4.08
C ILE A 39 -8.13 0.78 -4.35
N GLY A 40 -7.96 2.03 -4.79
CA GLY A 40 -9.04 2.98 -5.12
C GLY A 40 -10.04 2.45 -6.17
N LYS A 41 -9.57 1.63 -7.12
CA LYS A 41 -10.41 0.96 -8.11
C LYS A 41 -11.29 -0.14 -7.51
N ARG A 42 -10.82 -0.83 -6.46
CA ARG A 42 -11.53 -1.95 -5.81
C ARG A 42 -12.36 -1.50 -4.62
N ARG A 43 -11.92 -0.44 -3.96
CA ARG A 43 -12.50 0.09 -2.73
C ARG A 43 -12.32 1.60 -2.72
N SER A 44 -13.37 2.34 -2.41
CA SER A 44 -13.26 3.77 -2.13
C SER A 44 -12.30 3.99 -0.95
N LEU A 45 -11.14 4.56 -1.25
CA LEU A 45 -10.23 5.10 -0.24
C LEU A 45 -10.78 6.45 0.21
N GLU A 46 -10.83 6.64 1.51
CA GLU A 46 -11.23 7.92 2.09
C GLU A 46 -10.03 8.88 2.07
N ASN A 47 -10.30 10.17 1.90
CA ASN A 47 -9.27 11.19 2.03
C ASN A 47 -8.68 11.12 3.45
N GLY A 48 -7.35 11.11 3.55
CA GLY A 48 -6.64 10.98 4.82
C GLY A 48 -6.18 9.56 5.17
N GLN A 49 -6.50 8.54 4.36
CA GLN A 49 -5.87 7.22 4.52
C GLN A 49 -4.42 7.28 4.06
N LEU A 50 -3.47 7.00 4.94
CA LEU A 50 -2.02 6.99 4.67
C LEU A 50 -1.47 5.58 4.84
N PHE A 51 -0.45 5.25 4.05
CA PHE A 51 0.30 4.00 4.26
C PHE A 51 1.22 4.17 5.46
N ILE A 52 1.43 3.07 6.18
CA ILE A 52 2.29 3.04 7.37
C ILE A 52 3.52 2.20 7.04
N ASP A 53 4.70 2.77 7.25
CA ASP A 53 5.98 2.09 7.05
C ASP A 53 6.25 1.03 8.14
N LYS A 54 7.35 0.29 7.99
CA LYS A 54 7.74 -0.80 8.90
C LYS A 54 8.00 -0.32 10.32
N GLU A 55 8.42 0.93 10.47
CA GLU A 55 8.68 1.60 11.76
C GLU A 55 7.40 2.18 12.38
N GLY A 56 6.28 2.21 11.64
CA GLY A 56 4.99 2.68 12.14
C GLY A 56 4.67 4.15 11.84
N TYR A 57 5.46 4.82 11.01
CA TYR A 57 5.22 6.20 10.59
C TYR A 57 4.35 6.27 9.34
N PRO A 58 3.46 7.29 9.24
CA PRO A 58 2.67 7.51 8.05
C PRO A 58 3.53 8.06 6.90
N ILE A 59 3.46 7.40 5.74
CA ILE A 59 4.02 7.87 4.48
C ILE A 59 3.13 8.98 3.92
N GLY A 60 3.71 10.16 3.70
CA GLY A 60 3.04 11.28 3.06
C GLY A 60 2.73 11.00 1.59
N LEU A 61 1.70 11.65 1.05
CA LEU A 61 1.27 11.46 -0.35
C LEU A 61 2.38 11.76 -1.38
N MET A 62 3.31 12.67 -1.06
CA MET A 62 4.44 12.98 -1.94
C MET A 62 5.46 11.82 -1.98
N ASP A 63 5.74 11.22 -0.83
CA ASP A 63 6.68 10.11 -0.68
C ASP A 63 6.19 8.84 -1.38
N GLU A 64 4.86 8.65 -1.50
CA GLU A 64 4.29 7.48 -2.20
C GLU A 64 4.76 7.29 -3.64
N THR A 65 5.20 8.38 -4.29
CA THR A 65 5.71 8.32 -5.67
C THR A 65 7.15 7.81 -5.77
N SER A 66 7.88 7.83 -4.65
CA SER A 66 9.27 7.41 -4.53
C SER A 66 9.44 6.11 -3.74
N THR A 67 8.48 5.78 -2.87
CA THR A 67 8.49 4.56 -2.04
C THR A 67 7.87 3.37 -2.78
N ARG A 68 8.51 2.21 -2.66
CA ARG A 68 8.04 0.92 -3.18
C ARG A 68 7.30 0.10 -2.11
N LEU A 69 6.40 -0.78 -2.52
CA LEU A 69 5.65 -1.63 -1.60
C LEU A 69 6.58 -2.49 -0.72
N GLU A 70 7.65 -3.06 -1.28
CA GLU A 70 8.63 -3.87 -0.54
C GLU A 70 9.23 -3.15 0.69
N GLU A 71 9.29 -1.83 0.66
CA GLU A 71 9.80 -1.00 1.75
C GLU A 71 8.81 -0.92 2.92
N LEU A 72 7.51 -1.09 2.65
CA LEU A 72 6.41 -1.05 3.63
C LEU A 72 5.90 -2.44 4.03
N MET A 73 6.19 -3.45 3.21
CA MET A 73 5.68 -4.81 3.41
C MET A 73 6.29 -5.45 4.65
N LEU A 74 5.44 -5.79 5.61
CA LEU A 74 5.73 -6.63 6.75
C LEU A 74 5.78 -8.11 6.35
N ASP A 75 6.14 -8.97 7.30
CA ASP A 75 6.04 -10.42 7.17
C ASP A 75 4.66 -10.84 6.61
N ASN A 76 4.66 -11.82 5.70
CA ASN A 76 3.47 -12.27 4.97
C ASN A 76 2.87 -11.27 3.96
N ASN A 77 3.67 -10.35 3.40
CA ASN A 77 3.25 -9.41 2.35
C ASN A 77 2.13 -8.46 2.80
N VAL A 78 2.14 -8.06 4.07
CA VAL A 78 1.14 -7.15 4.65
C VAL A 78 1.62 -5.71 4.60
N VAL A 79 0.80 -4.79 4.11
CA VAL A 79 1.04 -3.36 4.12
C VAL A 79 -0.04 -2.71 4.98
N LYS A 80 0.37 -1.90 5.95
CA LYS A 80 -0.56 -1.22 6.86
C LYS A 80 -0.99 0.12 6.29
N MET A 81 -2.24 0.47 6.54
CA MET A 81 -2.84 1.76 6.24
C MET A 81 -3.61 2.23 7.46
N GLN A 82 -3.54 3.51 7.76
CA GLN A 82 -4.34 4.15 8.80
C GLN A 82 -5.06 5.36 8.25
N THR A 83 -6.28 5.55 8.73
CA THR A 83 -7.01 6.79 8.47
C THR A 83 -6.51 7.85 9.45
N GLN A 84 -5.94 8.95 8.97
CA GLN A 84 -5.70 10.12 9.80
C GLN A 84 -7.06 10.64 10.28
N THR A 85 -7.41 10.28 11.51
CA THR A 85 -8.45 10.99 12.25
C THR A 85 -7.79 12.29 12.70
N SER A 86 -8.12 13.39 12.02
CA SER A 86 -7.90 14.71 12.61
C SER A 86 -8.73 14.75 13.88
N THR A 87 -8.11 14.49 15.02
CA THR A 87 -8.66 14.88 16.31
C THR A 87 -8.70 16.40 16.29
N GLY A 88 -9.85 16.95 15.93
CA GLY A 88 -10.11 18.38 16.00
C GLY A 88 -9.91 18.84 17.44
N ILE A 89 -9.04 19.82 17.61
CA ILE A 89 -8.97 20.72 18.76
C ILE A 89 -9.06 22.14 18.22
#